data_AF-G5LJ40-F1
#
_entry.id   AF-G5LJ40-F1
#
_cell.length_a   1.000
_cell.length_b   1.000
_cell.length_c   1.000
_cell.angle_alpha   90.00
_cell.angle_beta   90.00
_cell.angle_gamma   90.00
#
_symmetry.space_group_name_H-M   'P 1'
#
loop_
_entity.id
_entity.type
_entity.pdbx_description
1 polymer ?
#
loop_
_entity_poly.entity_id
_entity_poly.type
_entity_poly.pdbx_seq_one_letter_code
_entity_poly.pdbx_strand_id
1 'polypeptide(L)'
;MQLLQQGPVAGKILLLEPRRLAARNVAQRLAEALNEKPGETVGYRMRAQSCVGPRTRLEVVTEGVLTRMIQRDPELRGVGLVILDEFHERSLQADLALALLLDI
;
A
#
# COMPACT_ATOMS: atom_id res chain seq x y z
N MET A 1 1.41 -7.82 -11.42
CA MET A 1 2.80 -8.23 -11.74
C MET A 1 3.48 -7.30 -12.75
N GLN A 2 2.85 -6.98 -13.88
CA GLN A 2 3.45 -6.10 -14.89
C GLN A 2 3.88 -4.72 -14.36
N LEU A 3 3.12 -4.07 -13.46
CA LEU A 3 3.52 -2.81 -12.82
C LEU A 3 4.85 -2.90 -12.04
N LEU A 4 5.11 -4.05 -11.40
CA LEU A 4 6.38 -4.30 -10.72
C LEU A 4 7.51 -4.58 -11.73
N GLN A 5 7.19 -5.19 -12.87
CA GLN A 5 8.17 -5.64 -13.85
C GLN A 5 8.52 -4.59 -14.92
N GLN A 6 7.60 -3.69 -15.27
CA GLN A 6 7.74 -2.80 -16.44
C GLN A 6 8.23 -1.39 -16.10
N GLY A 7 8.49 -1.10 -14.82
CA GLY A 7 9.32 0.03 -14.41
C GLY A 7 8.83 1.48 -14.62
N PRO A 8 7.56 1.83 -14.91
CA PRO A 8 7.21 3.24 -15.07
C PRO A 8 7.16 4.00 -13.74
N VAL A 9 7.06 3.31 -12.61
CA VAL A 9 6.93 3.91 -11.28
C VAL A 9 8.24 3.76 -10.50
N ALA A 10 8.95 4.88 -10.34
CA ALA A 10 10.07 4.98 -9.42
C ALA A 10 9.58 4.95 -7.96
N GLY A 11 10.34 4.29 -7.08
CA GLY A 11 9.98 4.21 -5.65
C GLY A 11 8.99 3.09 -5.31
N LYS A 12 8.38 3.23 -4.13
CA LYS A 12 7.40 2.30 -3.57
C LYS A 12 6.00 2.54 -4.14
N ILE A 13 5.21 1.47 -4.13
CA ILE A 13 3.79 1.47 -4.46
C ILE A 13 3.02 1.14 -3.18
N LEU A 14 2.02 1.96 -2.85
CA LEU A 14 1.09 1.67 -1.76
C LEU A 14 -0.24 1.19 -2.36
N LEU A 15 -0.76 0.06 -1.87
CA LEU A 15 -2.08 -0.44 -2.21
C LEU A 15 -2.97 -0.37 -0.97
N LEU A 16 -3.99 0.48 -1.00
CA LEU A 16 -4.92 0.65 0.10
C LEU A 16 -5.98 -0.45 0.07
N GLU A 17 -6.21 -1.06 1.23
CA GLU A 17 -7.26 -2.06 1.45
C GLU A 17 -8.08 -1.70 2.71
N PRO A 18 -9.43 -1.70 2.66
CA PRO A 18 -10.26 -1.23 3.76
C PRO A 18 -10.18 -2.14 5.00
N ARG A 19 -9.89 -3.43 4.80
CA ARG A 19 -9.94 -4.45 5.85
C ARG A 19 -8.61 -5.15 6.06
N ARG A 20 -8.24 -5.37 7.33
CA ARG A 20 -7.00 -6.06 7.73
C ARG A 20 -6.83 -7.44 7.08
N LEU A 21 -7.91 -8.22 7.04
CA LEU A 21 -7.88 -9.56 6.45
C LEU A 21 -7.68 -9.49 4.93
N ALA A 22 -8.34 -8.54 4.26
CA ALA A 22 -8.16 -8.29 2.83
C ALA A 22 -6.71 -7.89 2.53
N ALA A 23 -6.19 -6.88 3.25
CA ALA A 23 -4.80 -6.43 3.11
C ALA A 23 -3.78 -7.58 3.22
N ARG A 24 -3.93 -8.44 4.24
CA ARG A 24 -3.04 -9.60 4.41
C ARG A 24 -3.21 -10.63 3.30
N ASN A 25 -4.44 -10.94 2.91
CA ASN A 25 -4.72 -11.93 1.86
C ASN A 25 -4.21 -11.46 0.49
N VAL A 26 -4.37 -10.18 0.17
CA VAL A 26 -3.86 -9.58 -1.07
C VAL A 26 -2.35 -9.62 -1.10
N ALA A 27 -1.68 -9.16 -0.03
CA ALA A 27 -0.23 -9.24 0.06
C ALA A 27 0.30 -10.68 -0.07
N GLN A 28 -0.38 -11.64 0.56
CA GLN A 28 -0.04 -13.07 0.46
C GLN A 28 -0.15 -13.58 -0.97
N ARG A 29 -1.30 -13.38 -1.63
CA ARG A 29 -1.50 -13.85 -3.01
C ARG A 29 -0.54 -13.19 -4.00
N LEU A 30 -0.25 -11.91 -3.81
CA LEU A 30 0.68 -11.17 -4.67
C LEU A 30 2.13 -11.65 -4.49
N ALA A 31 2.55 -11.96 -3.26
CA ALA A 31 3.85 -12.58 -3.00
C ALA A 31 3.93 -14.00 -3.59
N GLU A 32 2.88 -14.81 -3.45
CA GLU A 32 2.81 -16.15 -4.04
C GLU A 32 2.91 -16.12 -5.57
N ALA A 33 2.27 -15.14 -6.22
CA ALA A 33 2.39 -14.94 -7.68
C ALA A 33 3.83 -14.62 -8.12
N LEU A 34 4.68 -14.15 -7.20
CA LEU A 34 6.11 -13.90 -7.38
C LEU A 34 6.99 -15.09 -6.94
N ASN A 35 6.41 -16.16 -6.39
CA ASN A 35 7.12 -17.23 -5.68
C ASN A 35 7.94 -16.73 -4.47
N GLU A 36 7.46 -15.69 -3.81
CA GLU A 36 8.08 -15.06 -2.65
C GLU A 36 7.20 -15.19 -1.39
N LYS A 37 7.76 -14.87 -0.23
CA LYS A 37 6.99 -14.68 1.00
C LYS A 37 6.64 -13.20 1.19
N PRO A 38 5.52 -12.86 1.87
CA PRO A 38 5.29 -11.48 2.30
C PRO A 38 6.48 -10.93 3.09
N GLY A 39 6.78 -9.65 2.87
CA GLY A 39 7.94 -8.97 3.43
C GLY A 39 9.16 -8.99 2.51
N GLU A 40 9.13 -9.72 1.40
CA GLU A 40 10.11 -9.60 0.31
C GLU A 40 9.73 -8.44 -0.63
N THR A 41 9.45 -8.67 -1.92
CA THR A 41 9.05 -7.61 -2.86
C THR A 41 7.68 -7.04 -2.53
N VAL A 42 6.77 -7.88 -2.03
CA VAL A 42 5.43 -7.49 -1.57
C VAL A 42 5.33 -7.65 -0.06
N GLY A 43 4.81 -6.64 0.62
CA GLY A 43 4.59 -6.67 2.06
C GLY A 43 3.27 -6.00 2.44
N TYR A 44 2.99 -5.92 3.74
CA TYR A 44 1.81 -5.24 4.25
C TYR A 44 2.06 -4.48 5.55
N ARG A 45 1.29 -3.42 5.78
CA ARG A 45 1.22 -2.71 7.06
C ARG A 45 -0.22 -2.50 7.50
N MET A 46 -0.50 -2.93 8.71
CA MET A 46 -1.78 -2.71 9.37
C MET A 46 -1.56 -2.39 10.85
N ARG A 47 -2.62 -1.98 11.55
CA ARG A 47 -2.51 -1.67 12.98
C ARG A 47 -1.97 -2.89 13.75
N ALA A 48 -0.89 -2.67 14.50
CA ALA A 48 -0.18 -3.68 15.31
C ALA A 48 0.49 -4.84 14.55
N GLN A 49 0.52 -4.83 13.20
CA GLN A 49 1.21 -5.86 12.43
C GLN A 49 1.80 -5.29 11.14
N SER A 50 3.09 -5.57 10.95
CA SER A 50 3.84 -5.13 9.78
C SER A 50 4.69 -6.29 9.27
N CYS A 51 4.67 -6.54 7.98
CA CYS A 51 5.48 -7.55 7.30
C CYS A 51 6.07 -6.92 6.04
N VAL A 52 7.20 -6.25 6.23
CA VAL A 52 7.89 -5.43 5.22
C VAL A 52 9.38 -5.51 5.49
N GLY A 53 10.17 -5.65 4.43
CA GLY A 53 11.62 -5.72 4.47
C GLY A 53 12.28 -4.60 3.67
N PRO A 54 13.62 -4.56 3.61
CA PRO A 54 14.36 -3.55 2.86
C PRO A 54 14.13 -3.63 1.35
N ARG A 55 13.70 -4.79 0.83
CA ARG A 55 13.40 -5.02 -0.59
C ARG A 55 11.93 -4.80 -0.95
N THR A 56 11.07 -4.48 0.03
CA THR A 56 9.64 -4.32 -0.22
C THR A 56 9.38 -3.09 -1.07
N ARG A 57 8.79 -3.34 -2.23
CA ARG A 57 8.44 -2.33 -3.23
C ARG A 57 6.94 -2.09 -3.31
N LEU A 58 6.12 -3.11 -3.07
CA LEU A 58 4.67 -2.97 -2.94
C LEU A 58 4.26 -3.19 -1.48
N GLU A 59 3.65 -2.19 -0.86
CA GLU A 59 3.12 -2.29 0.50
C GLU A 59 1.58 -2.22 0.46
N VAL A 60 0.92 -3.30 0.88
CA VAL A 60 -0.53 -3.32 1.08
C VAL A 60 -0.85 -2.73 2.45
N VAL A 61 -1.55 -1.60 2.49
CA VAL A 61 -1.78 -0.82 3.70
C VAL A 61 -3.25 -0.69 4.00
N THR A 62 -3.61 -0.67 5.29
CA THR A 62 -4.98 -0.31 5.69
C THR A 62 -5.16 1.21 5.76
N GLU A 63 -6.40 1.69 5.66
CA GLU A 63 -6.74 3.12 5.62
C GLU A 63 -6.10 3.93 6.75
N GLY A 64 -6.30 3.51 7.99
CA GLY A 64 -5.71 4.21 9.14
C GLY A 64 -4.19 4.16 9.18
N VAL A 65 -3.53 3.24 8.46
CA VAL A 65 -2.07 3.26 8.29
C VAL A 65 -1.68 4.28 7.22
N LEU A 66 -2.35 4.30 6.07
CA LEU A 66 -2.07 5.26 5.01
C LEU A 66 -2.24 6.70 5.51
N THR A 67 -3.34 7.01 6.20
CA THR A 67 -3.55 8.35 6.79
C THR A 67 -2.42 8.75 7.73
N ARG A 68 -1.94 7.84 8.59
CA ARG A 68 -0.79 8.13 9.47
C ARG A 68 0.52 8.29 8.72
N MET A 69 0.71 7.59 7.60
CA MET A 69 1.89 7.77 6.75
C MET A 69 1.90 9.16 6.16
N ILE A 70 0.79 9.62 5.57
CA ILE A 70 0.65 10.97 5.00
C ILE A 70 0.79 12.04 6.08
N GLN A 71 0.17 11.87 7.25
CA GLN A 71 0.31 12.84 8.35
C GLN A 71 1.76 13.00 8.84
N ARG A 72 2.56 11.92 8.78
CA ARG A 72 3.95 11.94 9.22
C ARG A 72 4.89 12.48 8.13
N ASP A 73 4.62 12.14 6.88
CA ASP A 73 5.36 12.57 5.71
C ASP A 73 4.36 12.93 4.60
N PRO A 74 3.92 14.20 4.54
CA PRO A 74 2.92 14.64 3.56
C PRO A 74 3.35 14.40 2.11
N GLU A 75 4.65 14.54 1.82
CA GLU A 75 5.21 14.33 0.48
C GLU A 75 5.34 12.84 0.10
N LEU A 76 5.07 11.92 1.04
CA LEU A 76 5.27 10.47 0.90
C LEU A 76 6.59 10.13 0.18
N ARG A 77 7.72 10.67 0.66
CA ARG A 77 8.99 10.62 -0.06
C ARG A 77 9.38 9.18 -0.41
N GLY A 78 9.72 8.98 -1.68
CA GLY A 78 10.10 7.67 -2.20
C GLY A 78 8.92 6.74 -2.50
N VAL A 79 7.67 7.20 -2.37
CA VAL A 79 6.47 6.57 -2.95
C VAL A 79 6.20 7.24 -4.29
N GLY A 80 6.03 6.44 -5.36
CA GLY A 80 5.71 6.96 -6.69
C GLY A 80 4.28 6.68 -7.14
N LEU A 81 3.55 5.81 -6.42
CA LEU A 81 2.18 5.45 -6.76
C LEU A 81 1.42 5.04 -5.50
N VAL A 82 0.19 5.55 -5.37
CA VAL A 82 -0.80 5.07 -4.41
C VAL A 82 -2.02 4.57 -5.19
N ILE A 83 -2.47 3.35 -4.86
CA ILE A 83 -3.66 2.72 -5.44
C ILE A 83 -4.71 2.65 -4.33
N LEU A 84 -5.88 3.22 -4.58
CA LEU A 84 -7.02 3.14 -3.68
C LEU A 84 -7.95 2.02 -4.14
N ASP A 85 -7.83 0.83 -3.55
CA ASP A 85 -8.74 -0.28 -3.85
C ASP A 85 -10.06 -0.14 -3.10
N GLU A 86 -11.12 -0.76 -3.62
CA GLU A 86 -12.46 -0.76 -3.03
C GLU A 86 -12.99 0.66 -2.68
N PHE A 87 -12.56 1.69 -3.43
CA PHE A 87 -12.94 3.09 -3.18
C PHE A 87 -14.47 3.33 -3.25
N HIS A 88 -15.20 2.39 -3.85
CA HIS A 88 -16.66 2.40 -3.88
C HIS A 88 -17.31 2.24 -2.49
N GLU A 89 -16.59 1.74 -1.47
CA GLU A 89 -17.07 1.69 -0.08
C GLU A 89 -17.19 3.09 0.57
N ARG A 90 -16.62 4.14 -0.04
CA ARG A 90 -16.72 5.57 0.38
C ARG A 90 -16.51 5.77 1.89
N SER A 91 -15.48 5.13 2.44
CA SER A 91 -15.10 5.33 3.83
C SER A 91 -14.56 6.76 4.04
N LEU A 92 -14.76 7.31 5.24
CA LEU A 92 -14.23 8.64 5.59
C LEU A 92 -12.70 8.68 5.46
N GLN A 93 -12.03 7.57 5.80
CA GLN A 93 -10.58 7.49 5.75
C GLN A 93 -10.05 7.41 4.32
N ALA A 94 -10.74 6.71 3.41
CA ALA A 94 -10.39 6.68 2.00
C ALA A 94 -10.64 8.05 1.34
N ASP A 95 -11.76 8.70 1.64
CA ASP A 95 -12.06 10.05 1.15
C ASP A 95 -11.04 11.08 1.67
N LEU A 96 -10.65 11.00 2.95
CA LEU A 96 -9.59 11.83 3.52
C LEU A 96 -8.22 11.55 2.86
N ALA A 97 -7.87 10.27 2.69
CA ALA A 97 -6.61 9.90 2.03
C ALA A 97 -6.58 10.44 0.60
N LEU A 98 -7.67 10.32 -0.16
CA LEU A 98 -7.78 10.89 -1.50
C LEU A 98 -7.60 12.41 -1.48
N ALA A 99 -8.29 13.12 -0.57
CA ALA A 99 -8.17 14.58 -0.46
C ALA A 99 -6.72 15.01 -0.18
N LEU A 100 -6.03 14.32 0.73
CA LEU A 100 -4.63 14.62 1.04
C LEU A 100 -3.68 14.27 -0.11
N LEU A 101 -3.94 13.20 -0.84
CA LEU A 101 -3.12 12.78 -1.99
C LEU A 101 -3.28 13.69 -3.22
N LEU A 102 -4.39 14.42 -3.32
CA LEU A 102 -4.63 15.37 -4.41
C LEU A 102 -4.03 16.76 -4.14
N ASP A 103 -3.70 17.06 -2.88
CA ASP A 103 -3.14 18.35 -2.45
C ASP A 103 -1.61 18.42 -2.59
N ILE A 104 -0.96 17.26 -2.76
CA ILE A 104 0.50 17.08 -2.86
C ILE A 104 0.96 16.88 -4.31
#